data_AF-E9FRX1-F1
#
_entry.id   AF-E9FRX1-F1
#
_cell.length_a   1.000
_cell.length_b   1.000
_cell.length_c   1.000
_cell.angle_alpha   90.00
_cell.angle_beta   90.00
_cell.angle_gamma   90.00
#
_symmetry.space_group_name_H-M   'P 1'
#
loop_
_entity.id
_entity.type
_entity.pdbx_description
1 polymer ?
#
loop_
_entity_poly.entity_id
_entity_poly.type
_entity_poly.pdbx_seq_one_letter_code
_entity_poly.pdbx_strand_id
1 'polypeptide(L)'
;MTCALITDKTLQWAESRKNALTALSLVCTTVGIAPSSPGGVDQVTLAVIFRTLIDGLEDYTVDSRGDIGAIVRESTMSSIQVLTNTSQPELLEADLIRSVLHAVAKQSTEQIRRTHDPTIPHIEQLEELRSIIPPPPLDISTEKECFDLWMKGFVPVLAAQCGVMLQPMLYIRI
;
A
#
# COMPACT_ATOMS: atom_id res chain seq x y z
N MET A 1 -1.22 15.59 -9.79
CA MET A 1 -0.14 14.71 -10.30
C MET A 1 -0.82 13.41 -10.73
N THR A 2 -0.46 12.82 -11.88
CA THR A 2 -1.28 11.77 -12.55
C THR A 2 -0.54 10.46 -12.81
N CYS A 3 0.64 10.26 -12.23
CA CYS A 3 1.50 9.11 -12.53
C CYS A 3 0.92 7.76 -12.07
N ALA A 4 -0.04 7.75 -11.15
CA ALA A 4 -0.78 6.55 -10.74
C ALA A 4 -1.98 6.23 -11.65
N LEU A 5 -2.43 7.17 -12.49
CA LEU A 5 -3.65 6.98 -13.28
C LEU A 5 -3.43 6.00 -14.44
N ILE A 6 -4.34 5.05 -14.54
CA ILE A 6 -4.33 4.02 -15.58
C ILE A 6 -5.24 4.46 -16.72
N THR A 7 -4.74 4.32 -17.94
CA THR A 7 -5.48 4.54 -19.19
C THR A 7 -5.25 3.33 -20.10
N ASP A 8 -6.04 3.20 -21.17
CA ASP A 8 -5.85 2.13 -22.16
C ASP A 8 -4.42 2.08 -22.72
N LYS A 9 -3.78 3.26 -22.86
CA LYS A 9 -2.40 3.38 -23.38
C LYS A 9 -1.33 3.04 -22.34
N THR A 10 -1.66 3.14 -21.05
CA THR A 10 -0.70 2.98 -19.95
C THR A 10 -0.97 1.73 -19.12
N LEU A 11 -1.92 0.88 -19.52
CA LEU A 11 -2.32 -0.33 -18.80
C LEU A 11 -1.12 -1.17 -18.38
N GLN A 12 -0.24 -1.49 -19.34
CA GLN A 12 0.94 -2.35 -19.15
C GLN A 12 2.12 -1.68 -18.42
N TRP A 13 1.98 -0.42 -17.99
CA TRP A 13 3.09 0.36 -17.42
C TRP A 13 3.18 0.25 -15.88
N ALA A 14 2.80 -0.89 -15.31
CA ALA A 14 2.82 -1.11 -13.86
C ALA A 14 4.19 -0.80 -13.24
N GLU A 15 5.29 -1.28 -13.83
CA GLU A 15 6.64 -0.97 -13.34
C GLU A 15 6.97 0.53 -13.39
N SER A 16 6.54 1.23 -14.43
CA SER A 16 6.75 2.68 -14.52
C SER A 16 5.95 3.44 -13.46
N ARG A 17 4.72 3.01 -13.17
CA ARG A 17 3.90 3.57 -12.08
C ARG A 17 4.57 3.33 -10.73
N LYS A 18 5.02 2.10 -10.46
CA LYS A 18 5.80 1.75 -9.26
C LYS A 18 7.00 2.69 -9.07
N ASN A 19 7.81 2.84 -10.12
CA ASN A 19 9.02 3.66 -10.07
C ASN A 19 8.70 5.14 -9.87
N ALA A 20 7.63 5.65 -10.51
CA ALA A 20 7.19 7.02 -10.32
C ALA A 20 6.75 7.28 -8.87
N LEU A 21 5.93 6.40 -8.29
CA LEU A 21 5.46 6.53 -6.91
C LEU A 21 6.60 6.44 -5.88
N THR A 22 7.54 5.52 -6.11
CA THR A 22 8.76 5.40 -5.30
C THR A 22 9.59 6.68 -5.38
N ALA A 23 9.76 7.22 -6.59
CA ALA A 23 10.53 8.43 -6.81
C ALA A 23 9.91 9.65 -6.11
N LEU A 24 8.58 9.75 -6.05
CA LEU A 24 7.92 10.80 -5.27
C LEU A 24 8.30 10.72 -3.80
N SER A 25 8.29 9.51 -3.22
CA SER A 25 8.70 9.32 -1.84
C SER A 25 10.16 9.72 -1.62
N LEU A 26 11.05 9.26 -2.50
CA LEU A 26 12.49 9.55 -2.42
C LEU A 26 12.79 11.03 -2.53
N VAL A 27 12.13 11.74 -3.45
CA VAL A 27 12.27 13.19 -3.61
C VAL A 27 11.88 13.89 -2.31
N CYS A 28 10.73 13.56 -1.72
CA CYS A 28 10.30 14.15 -0.45
C CYS A 28 11.33 13.96 0.67
N THR A 29 11.86 12.74 0.83
CA THR A 29 12.86 12.47 1.86
C THR A 29 14.21 13.13 1.57
N THR A 30 14.54 13.38 0.29
CA THR A 30 15.81 13.98 -0.11
C THR A 30 15.80 15.50 0.04
N VAL A 31 14.75 16.16 -0.44
CA VAL A 31 14.64 17.63 -0.38
C VAL A 31 14.11 18.12 0.98
N GLY A 32 13.53 17.22 1.77
CA GLY A 32 12.96 17.50 3.07
C GLY A 32 11.51 17.97 2.99
N ILE A 33 10.75 17.65 4.03
CA ILE A 33 9.34 18.04 4.18
C ILE A 33 9.27 19.14 5.23
N ALA A 34 8.81 20.34 4.86
CA ALA A 34 8.79 21.50 5.75
C ALA A 34 7.68 22.50 5.39
N PRO A 35 7.01 23.13 6.38
CA PRO A 35 5.83 23.97 6.15
C PRO A 35 6.05 25.19 5.25
N SER A 36 7.28 25.72 5.18
CA SER A 36 7.58 26.97 4.46
C SER A 36 9.00 27.02 3.88
N SER A 37 9.63 25.86 3.63
CA SER A 37 11.02 25.82 3.16
C SER A 37 11.14 26.21 1.68
N PRO A 38 11.98 27.19 1.31
CA PRO A 38 12.36 27.43 -0.07
C PRO A 38 13.11 26.19 -0.61
N GLY A 39 12.42 25.36 -1.40
CA GLY A 39 12.99 24.16 -2.02
C GLY A 39 12.66 22.83 -1.35
N GLY A 40 11.92 22.83 -0.24
CA GLY A 40 11.36 21.62 0.37
C GLY A 40 9.95 21.29 -0.13
N VAL A 41 9.41 20.15 0.31
CA VAL A 41 8.00 19.78 0.08
C VAL A 41 7.12 20.45 1.15
N ASP A 42 6.26 21.36 0.72
CA ASP A 42 5.28 22.03 1.59
C ASP A 42 4.03 21.15 1.83
N GLN A 43 3.13 21.63 2.70
CA GLN A 43 1.92 20.89 3.06
C GLN A 43 1.03 20.58 1.85
N VAL A 44 0.86 21.56 0.95
CA VAL A 44 -0.01 21.43 -0.23
C VAL A 44 0.55 20.37 -1.17
N THR A 45 1.86 20.42 -1.44
CA THR A 45 2.54 19.44 -2.29
C THR A 45 2.52 18.05 -1.66
N LEU A 46 2.75 17.97 -0.34
CA LEU A 46 2.68 16.72 0.41
C LEU A 46 1.29 16.08 0.30
N ALA A 47 0.23 16.86 0.44
CA ALA A 47 -1.15 16.38 0.30
C ALA A 47 -1.44 15.84 -1.11
N VAL A 48 -0.94 16.51 -2.16
CA VAL A 48 -1.05 16.03 -3.55
C VAL A 48 -0.30 14.71 -3.75
N ILE A 49 0.89 14.57 -3.14
CA ILE A 49 1.67 13.34 -3.22
C ILE A 49 0.95 12.19 -2.50
N PHE A 50 0.43 12.40 -1.29
CA PHE A 50 -0.36 11.38 -0.60
C PHE A 50 -1.61 10.98 -1.38
N ARG A 51 -2.32 11.93 -2.00
CA ARG A 51 -3.46 11.60 -2.86
C ARG A 51 -3.04 10.73 -4.04
N THR A 52 -1.92 11.07 -4.68
CA THR A 52 -1.36 10.29 -5.80
C THR A 52 -0.92 8.88 -5.35
N LEU A 53 -0.39 8.75 -4.14
CA LEU A 53 -0.10 7.45 -3.54
C LEU A 53 -1.39 6.67 -3.26
N ILE A 54 -2.44 7.29 -2.73
CA ILE A 54 -3.74 6.63 -2.55
C ILE A 54 -4.28 6.11 -3.89
N ASP A 55 -4.16 6.88 -4.97
CA ASP A 55 -4.54 6.41 -6.31
C ASP A 55 -3.71 5.18 -6.75
N GLY A 56 -2.43 5.12 -6.36
CA GLY A 56 -1.57 3.96 -6.61
C GLY A 56 -1.98 2.69 -5.85
N LEU A 57 -2.69 2.84 -4.71
CA LEU A 57 -3.27 1.69 -4.00
C LEU A 57 -4.46 1.08 -4.75
N GLU A 58 -5.01 1.76 -5.75
CA GLU A 58 -6.12 1.28 -6.57
C GLU A 58 -5.63 0.58 -7.87
N ASP A 59 -4.34 0.24 -7.95
CA ASP A 59 -3.78 -0.46 -9.10
C ASP A 59 -4.08 -1.97 -9.04
N TYR A 60 -5.21 -2.37 -9.63
CA TYR A 60 -5.61 -3.76 -9.82
C TYR A 60 -5.35 -4.26 -11.24
N THR A 61 -4.30 -3.75 -11.89
CA THR A 61 -3.97 -4.19 -13.25
C THR A 61 -3.60 -5.67 -13.27
N VAL A 62 -4.22 -6.43 -14.16
CA VAL A 62 -3.92 -7.83 -14.42
C VAL A 62 -3.50 -8.01 -15.87
N ASP A 63 -2.45 -8.79 -16.10
CA ASP A 63 -2.05 -9.25 -17.43
C ASP A 63 -1.96 -10.79 -17.47
N SER A 64 -1.42 -11.35 -18.55
CA SER A 64 -1.28 -12.81 -18.70
C SER A 64 -0.35 -13.47 -17.65
N ARG A 65 0.43 -12.69 -16.90
CA ARG A 65 1.29 -13.13 -15.79
C ARG A 65 0.56 -13.10 -14.44
N GLY A 66 -0.64 -12.51 -14.38
CA GLY A 66 -1.42 -12.35 -13.16
C GLY A 66 -1.52 -10.89 -12.73
N ASP A 67 -1.63 -10.67 -11.42
CA ASP A 67 -1.82 -9.36 -10.80
C ASP A 67 -0.53 -8.55 -10.81
N ILE A 68 -0.26 -7.86 -11.93
CA ILE A 68 0.90 -6.97 -12.06
C ILE A 68 0.72 -5.64 -11.32
N GLY A 69 -0.50 -5.31 -10.89
CA GLY A 69 -0.77 -4.16 -10.04
C GLY A 69 -0.28 -4.35 -8.60
N ALA A 70 -0.07 -5.59 -8.16
CA ALA A 70 0.47 -5.94 -6.85
C ALA A 70 1.78 -5.19 -6.54
N ILE A 71 2.74 -5.17 -7.46
CA ILE A 71 4.03 -4.49 -7.27
C ILE A 71 3.87 -2.96 -7.08
N VAL A 72 2.83 -2.38 -7.67
CA VAL A 72 2.53 -0.95 -7.55
C VAL A 72 1.95 -0.68 -6.17
N ARG A 73 0.95 -1.47 -5.76
CA ARG A 73 0.32 -1.36 -4.44
C ARG A 73 1.32 -1.57 -3.31
N GLU A 74 2.18 -2.58 -3.40
CA GLU A 74 3.22 -2.85 -2.40
C GLU A 74 4.20 -1.67 -2.26
N SER A 75 4.76 -1.20 -3.37
CA SER A 75 5.69 -0.06 -3.37
C SER A 75 5.04 1.25 -2.89
N THR A 76 3.76 1.41 -3.15
CA THR A 76 2.95 2.55 -2.70
C THR A 76 2.75 2.50 -1.18
N MET A 77 2.42 1.33 -0.63
CA MET A 77 2.31 1.11 0.81
C MET A 77 3.61 1.48 1.53
N SER A 78 4.77 1.03 1.03
CA SER A 78 6.08 1.39 1.59
C SER A 78 6.33 2.90 1.52
N SER A 79 5.99 3.54 0.40
CA SER A 79 6.14 4.99 0.22
C SER A 79 5.28 5.79 1.20
N ILE A 80 4.01 5.38 1.40
CA ILE A 80 3.13 5.99 2.40
C ILE A 80 3.74 5.89 3.79
N GLN A 81 4.26 4.73 4.18
CA GLN A 81 4.90 4.54 5.48
C GLN A 81 6.11 5.47 5.67
N VAL A 82 6.99 5.55 4.68
CA VAL A 82 8.17 6.42 4.73
C VAL A 82 7.75 7.88 4.89
N LEU A 83 6.79 8.35 4.09
CA LEU A 83 6.35 9.74 4.15
C LEU A 83 5.64 10.08 5.46
N THR A 84 4.77 9.21 5.97
CA THR A 84 4.12 9.42 7.27
C THR A 84 5.13 9.49 8.42
N ASN A 85 6.14 8.61 8.40
CA ASN A 85 7.18 8.57 9.45
C ASN A 85 8.14 9.78 9.39
N THR A 86 8.33 10.37 8.22
CA THR A 86 9.26 11.50 8.02
C THR A 86 8.58 12.87 8.07
N SER A 87 7.25 12.91 7.95
CA SER A 87 6.47 14.14 8.02
C SER A 87 6.25 14.59 9.46
N GLN A 88 6.25 15.92 9.66
CA GLN A 88 5.80 16.52 10.90
C GLN A 88 4.27 16.39 11.03
N PRO A 89 3.71 16.07 12.22
CA PRO A 89 2.27 15.87 12.41
C PRO A 89 1.41 17.04 11.95
N GLU A 90 1.90 18.27 12.08
CA GLU A 90 1.20 19.51 11.71
C GLU A 90 0.95 19.63 10.20
N LEU A 91 1.74 18.91 9.39
CA LEU A 91 1.59 18.85 7.94
C LEU A 91 0.57 17.79 7.49
N LEU A 92 0.21 16.86 8.38
CA LEU A 92 -0.66 15.73 8.11
C LEU A 92 -2.11 16.06 8.51
N GLU A 93 -2.86 16.66 7.58
CA GLU A 93 -4.26 17.00 7.83
C GLU A 93 -5.11 15.76 8.17
N ALA A 94 -6.06 15.92 9.09
CA ALA A 94 -6.88 14.82 9.58
C ALA A 94 -7.67 14.11 8.46
N ASP A 95 -8.17 14.86 7.48
CA ASP A 95 -8.91 14.29 6.34
C ASP A 95 -8.01 13.50 5.38
N LEU A 96 -6.75 13.94 5.23
CA LEU A 96 -5.74 13.24 4.45
C LEU A 96 -5.39 11.91 5.13
N ILE A 97 -5.09 11.95 6.42
CA ILE A 97 -4.77 10.74 7.20
C ILE A 97 -5.95 9.79 7.25
N ARG A 98 -7.18 10.28 7.36
CA ARG A 98 -8.38 9.43 7.27
C ARG A 98 -8.46 8.71 5.92
N SER A 99 -8.14 9.42 4.82
CA SER A 99 -8.12 8.81 3.48
C SER A 99 -7.04 7.74 3.36
N VAL A 100 -5.83 8.00 3.88
CA VAL A 100 -4.74 7.03 3.93
C VAL A 100 -5.14 5.80 4.74
N LEU A 101 -5.68 6.00 5.95
CA LEU A 101 -6.15 4.91 6.82
C LEU A 101 -7.20 4.03 6.13
N HIS A 102 -8.17 4.64 5.46
CA HIS A 102 -9.19 3.89 4.73
C HIS A 102 -8.58 3.05 3.61
N ALA A 103 -7.72 3.66 2.78
CA ALA A 103 -7.09 2.97 1.66
C ALA A 103 -6.18 1.82 2.12
N VAL A 104 -5.46 2.01 3.22
CA VAL A 104 -4.61 0.95 3.76
C VAL A 104 -5.42 -0.15 4.44
N ALA A 105 -6.46 0.19 5.22
CA ALA A 105 -7.35 -0.81 5.82
C ALA A 105 -7.95 -1.74 4.76
N LYS A 106 -8.31 -1.17 3.60
CA LYS A 106 -8.75 -1.93 2.43
C LYS A 106 -7.69 -2.93 1.98
N GLN A 107 -6.44 -2.50 1.76
CA GLN A 107 -5.34 -3.42 1.39
C GLN A 107 -5.19 -4.56 2.41
N SER A 108 -5.26 -4.26 3.71
CA SER A 108 -5.22 -5.28 4.77
C SER A 108 -6.32 -6.32 4.63
N THR A 109 -7.55 -5.89 4.40
CA THR A 109 -8.70 -6.81 4.22
C THR A 109 -8.57 -7.67 2.96
N GLU A 110 -8.01 -7.11 1.89
CA GLU A 110 -7.80 -7.82 0.63
C GLU A 110 -6.75 -8.91 0.78
N GLN A 111 -5.68 -8.65 1.53
CA GLN A 111 -4.66 -9.65 1.81
C GLN A 111 -5.17 -10.79 2.67
N ILE A 112 -5.95 -10.49 3.71
CA ILE A 112 -6.63 -11.53 4.50
C ILE A 112 -7.56 -12.36 3.61
N ARG A 113 -8.33 -11.74 2.72
CA ARG A 113 -9.19 -12.50 1.79
C ARG A 113 -8.41 -13.40 0.84
N ARG A 114 -7.21 -12.98 0.39
CA ARG A 114 -6.35 -13.80 -0.46
C ARG A 114 -5.74 -14.98 0.29
N THR A 115 -5.38 -14.83 1.55
CA THR A 115 -4.84 -15.92 2.38
C THR A 115 -5.92 -16.86 2.90
N HIS A 116 -7.12 -16.34 3.15
CA HIS A 116 -8.32 -17.11 3.48
C HIS A 116 -9.17 -17.33 2.22
N ASP A 117 -8.69 -18.15 1.29
CA ASP A 117 -9.48 -18.60 0.14
C ASP A 117 -10.78 -19.29 0.62
N PRO A 118 -11.99 -18.79 0.31
CA PRO A 118 -13.25 -19.40 0.74
C PRO A 118 -13.64 -20.64 -0.09
N THR A 119 -12.83 -21.06 -1.07
CA THR A 119 -13.17 -22.15 -2.02
C THR A 119 -12.87 -23.56 -1.52
N ILE A 120 -12.79 -23.81 -0.21
CA ILE A 120 -12.70 -25.18 0.31
C ILE A 120 -13.91 -25.50 1.19
N PRO A 121 -15.07 -25.84 0.61
CA PRO A 121 -15.86 -26.90 1.21
C PRO A 121 -15.01 -28.17 1.15
N HIS A 122 -14.88 -28.91 2.26
CA HIS A 122 -14.14 -30.17 2.33
C HIS A 122 -14.48 -31.09 1.14
N ILE A 123 -13.59 -31.16 0.15
CA ILE A 123 -13.58 -32.17 -0.89
C ILE A 123 -12.37 -33.06 -0.57
N GLU A 124 -12.62 -34.30 -0.17
CA GLU A 124 -11.59 -35.30 0.20
C GLU A 124 -10.61 -35.62 -0.95
N GLN A 125 -10.85 -35.11 -2.16
CA GLN A 125 -10.03 -35.32 -3.36
C GLN A 125 -9.00 -34.19 -3.63
N LEU A 126 -8.94 -33.16 -2.78
CA LEU A 126 -7.99 -32.04 -2.95
C LEU A 126 -6.52 -32.46 -2.80
N GLU A 127 -6.23 -33.51 -2.02
CA GLU A 127 -4.87 -34.05 -1.91
C GLU A 127 -4.41 -34.75 -3.20
N GLU A 128 -5.30 -35.50 -3.86
CA GLU A 128 -4.99 -36.14 -5.14
C GLU A 128 -4.72 -35.11 -6.24
N LEU A 129 -5.51 -34.03 -6.31
CA LEU A 129 -5.35 -32.97 -7.31
C LEU A 129 -4.07 -32.15 -7.09
N ARG A 130 -3.67 -31.91 -5.83
CA ARG A 130 -2.42 -31.22 -5.46
C ARG A 130 -1.16 -32.03 -5.79
N SER A 131 -1.27 -33.35 -5.95
CA SER A 131 -0.14 -34.19 -6.38
C SER A 131 0.16 -34.07 -7.89
N ILE A 132 -0.81 -33.60 -8.69
CA ILE A 132 -0.74 -33.57 -10.15
C ILE A 132 -0.39 -32.17 -10.68
N ILE A 133 -0.79 -31.12 -9.96
CA ILE A 133 -0.61 -29.72 -10.39
C ILE A 133 0.24 -29.01 -9.34
N PRO A 134 1.52 -28.69 -9.62
CA PRO A 134 2.33 -27.90 -8.69
C PRO A 134 1.68 -26.52 -8.48
N PRO A 135 1.66 -26.00 -7.25
CA PRO A 135 1.12 -24.67 -7.00
C PRO A 135 1.92 -23.65 -7.84
N PRO A 136 1.26 -22.66 -8.46
CA PRO A 136 1.97 -21.61 -9.16
C PRO A 136 2.91 -20.89 -8.18
N PRO A 137 4.10 -20.46 -8.62
CA PRO A 137 4.99 -19.66 -7.79
C PRO A 137 4.41 -18.25 -7.69
N LEU A 138 3.40 -18.06 -6.83
CA LEU A 138 3.10 -16.74 -6.31
C LEU A 138 4.04 -16.53 -5.13
N ASP A 139 4.99 -15.63 -5.30
CA ASP A 139 5.80 -15.11 -4.21
C ASP A 139 4.91 -14.20 -3.33
N ILE A 140 4.07 -14.82 -2.51
CA ILE A 140 3.25 -14.17 -1.47
C ILE A 140 4.08 -13.77 -0.25
N SER A 141 5.40 -14.01 -0.26
CA SER A 141 6.27 -13.70 0.89
C SER A 141 6.44 -12.19 1.05
N THR A 142 6.66 -11.45 -0.05
CA THR A 142 6.96 -10.02 0.00
C THR A 142 5.74 -9.19 0.43
N GLU A 143 4.55 -9.49 -0.11
CA GLU A 143 3.30 -8.80 0.27
C GLU A 143 2.97 -8.99 1.76
N LYS A 144 3.19 -10.21 2.30
CA LYS A 144 2.95 -10.52 3.71
C LYS A 144 3.98 -9.86 4.62
N GLU A 145 5.26 -9.86 4.24
CA GLU A 145 6.32 -9.20 5.00
C GLU A 145 6.11 -7.68 5.05
N CYS A 146 5.73 -7.06 3.93
CA CYS A 146 5.35 -5.64 3.88
C CYS A 146 4.15 -5.34 4.78
N PHE A 147 3.13 -6.20 4.78
CA PHE A 147 1.98 -6.08 5.67
C PHE A 147 2.36 -6.19 7.15
N ASP A 148 3.19 -7.17 7.51
CA ASP A 148 3.62 -7.39 8.90
C ASP A 148 4.53 -6.26 9.40
N LEU A 149 5.45 -5.77 8.56
CA LEU A 149 6.27 -4.59 8.84
C LEU A 149 5.42 -3.33 9.04
N TRP A 150 4.33 -3.21 8.28
CA TRP A 150 3.41 -2.08 8.37
C TRP A 150 2.54 -2.14 9.63
N MET A 151 1.93 -3.29 9.94
CA MET A 151 1.14 -3.46 11.17
C MET A 151 1.98 -3.24 12.44
N LYS A 152 3.26 -3.62 12.41
CA LYS A 152 4.18 -3.43 13.55
C LYS A 152 4.80 -2.03 13.60
N GLY A 153 5.01 -1.38 12.47
CA GLY A 153 5.74 -0.10 12.38
C GLY A 153 4.85 1.14 12.19
N PHE A 154 3.87 1.08 11.29
CA PHE A 154 3.06 2.23 10.90
C PHE A 154 1.90 2.49 11.86
N VAL A 155 1.16 1.45 12.24
CA VAL A 155 -0.02 1.58 13.13
C VAL A 155 0.34 2.26 14.46
N PRO A 156 1.47 1.93 15.13
CA PRO A 156 1.89 2.62 16.35
C PRO A 156 2.33 4.07 16.12
N VAL A 157 3.02 4.36 15.01
CA VAL A 157 3.47 5.73 14.68
C VAL A 157 2.28 6.62 14.36
N LEU A 158 1.31 6.12 13.60
CA LEU A 158 0.09 6.87 13.31
C LEU A 158 -0.79 7.06 14.55
N ALA A 159 -0.88 6.04 15.42
CA ALA A 159 -1.56 6.17 16.71
C ALA A 159 -0.89 7.23 17.60
N ALA A 160 0.45 7.30 17.59
CA ALA A 160 1.22 8.30 18.33
C ALA A 160 1.10 9.71 17.73
N GLN A 161 1.10 9.85 16.40
CA GLN A 161 1.03 11.14 15.70
C GLN A 161 -0.37 11.75 15.72
N CYS A 162 -1.44 10.94 15.70
CA CYS A 162 -2.80 11.44 15.58
C CYS A 162 -3.62 11.38 16.89
N GLY A 163 -3.04 10.86 17.99
CA GLY A 163 -3.74 10.72 19.28
C GLY A 163 -4.98 9.81 19.23
N VAL A 164 -5.20 9.10 18.12
CA VAL A 164 -6.36 8.23 17.92
C VAL A 164 -6.02 6.85 18.45
N MET A 165 -6.75 6.48 19.50
CA MET A 165 -6.77 5.14 20.06
C MET A 165 -7.30 4.16 18.99
N LEU A 166 -6.42 3.56 18.19
CA LEU A 166 -6.73 2.52 17.20
C LEU A 166 -7.07 1.18 17.90
N GLN A 167 -8.10 1.18 18.75
CA GLN A 167 -8.56 -0.03 19.43
C GLN A 167 -9.32 -1.06 18.56
N PRO A 168 -9.87 -0.75 17.36
CA PRO A 168 -10.50 -1.81 16.58
C PRO A 168 -9.53 -2.64 15.72
N MET A 169 -8.39 -2.09 15.27
CA MET A 169 -7.50 -2.82 14.34
C MET A 169 -6.61 -3.88 15.00
N LEU A 170 -6.45 -3.85 16.33
CA LEU A 170 -5.75 -4.93 17.06
C LEU A 170 -6.58 -6.21 17.21
N TYR A 171 -7.84 -6.23 16.74
CA TYR A 171 -8.74 -7.38 16.88
C TYR A 171 -8.79 -8.30 15.65
N ILE A 172 -7.83 -8.19 14.73
CA ILE A 172 -7.56 -9.27 13.77
C ILE A 172 -6.58 -10.21 14.46
N ARG A 173 -7.12 -11.08 15.32
CA ARG A 173 -6.37 -12.24 15.82
C ARG A 173 -6.06 -13.15 14.63
N ILE A 174 -4.77 -13.25 14.32
CA ILE A 174 -4.14 -14.28 13.50
C ILE A 174 -4.46 -15.66 14.08
#